data_AF-A0A831L0X4-F1
#
_entry.id   AF-A0A831L0X4-F1
#
_cell.length_a   1.000
_cell.length_b   1.000
_cell.length_c   1.000
_cell.angle_alpha   90.00
_cell.angle_beta   90.00
_cell.angle_gamma   90.00
#
_symmetry.space_group_name_H-M   'P 1'
#
loop_
_entity.id
_entity.type
_entity.pdbx_description
1 polymer ?
#
loop_
_entity_poly.entity_id
_entity_poly.type
_entity_poly.pdbx_seq_one_letter_code
_entity_poly.pdbx_strand_id
1 'polypeptide(L)'
;MDRIHKTARDPGGDIFIHGSCVTIGCIPLTNDKIKELYLFAVEARSNGQEKISVHIFPVRMSAKNMAALQAGFFNRPDLIAFWKNLQTGYELFKETRTICPISVSKKGEYIYQK
;
A
#
# COMPACT_ATOMS: atom_id res chain seq x y z
N MET A 1 11.17 0.19 -4.05
CA MET A 1 10.71 -1.17 -4.40
C MET A 1 11.12 -2.19 -3.34
N ASP A 2 10.35 -3.26 -3.16
CA ASP A 2 10.61 -4.30 -2.14
C ASP A 2 11.96 -4.98 -2.43
N ARG A 3 12.94 -4.73 -1.57
CA ARG A 3 14.29 -5.29 -1.71
C ARG A 3 14.44 -6.62 -0.99
N ILE A 4 13.48 -6.99 -0.14
CA ILE A 4 13.54 -8.17 0.73
C ILE A 4 12.91 -9.36 0.01
N HIS A 5 11.76 -9.18 -0.64
CA HIS A 5 11.03 -10.26 -1.33
C HIS A 5 11.21 -10.28 -2.85
N LYS A 6 12.16 -9.51 -3.40
CA LYS A 6 12.38 -9.52 -4.85
C LYS A 6 12.86 -10.89 -5.34
N THR A 7 12.22 -11.39 -6.39
CA THR A 7 12.69 -12.58 -7.13
C THR A 7 13.53 -12.18 -8.35
N ALA A 8 13.29 -10.99 -8.91
CA ALA A 8 14.04 -10.43 -10.01
C ALA A 8 15.28 -9.65 -9.53
N ARG A 9 16.32 -9.57 -10.39
CA ARG A 9 17.56 -8.83 -10.11
C ARG A 9 17.27 -7.34 -9.86
N ASP A 10 16.43 -6.74 -10.71
CA ASP A 10 15.94 -5.38 -10.58
C ASP A 10 14.51 -5.39 -10.01
N PRO A 11 14.28 -4.86 -8.80
CA PRO A 11 12.95 -4.79 -8.21
C PRO A 11 12.08 -3.66 -8.82
N GLY A 12 12.61 -2.87 -9.75
CA GLY A 12 11.93 -1.74 -10.40
C GLY A 12 12.33 -0.37 -9.82
N GLY A 13 11.82 0.70 -10.44
CA GLY A 13 12.11 2.10 -10.12
C GLY A 13 11.06 2.80 -9.25
N ASP A 14 10.93 4.12 -9.43
CA ASP A 14 9.97 4.94 -8.68
C ASP A 14 8.51 4.67 -9.12
N ILE A 15 7.59 4.65 -8.16
CA ILE A 15 6.15 4.52 -8.40
C ILE A 15 5.53 5.90 -8.29
N PHE A 16 4.94 6.39 -9.39
CA PHE A 16 4.22 7.66 -9.40
C PHE A 16 2.71 7.44 -9.41
N ILE A 17 1.97 8.39 -8.82
CA ILE A 17 0.53 8.53 -9.01
C ILE A 17 0.37 9.66 -10.04
N HIS A 18 -0.25 9.38 -11.18
CA HIS A 18 -0.26 10.33 -12.31
C HIS A 18 -1.59 10.33 -13.08
N GLY A 19 -1.78 11.31 -13.97
CA GLY A 19 -2.90 11.37 -14.92
C GLY A 19 -2.73 10.41 -16.11
N SER A 20 -3.70 10.31 -17.01
CA SER A 20 -3.68 9.38 -18.16
C SER A 20 -3.81 7.89 -17.78
N CYS A 21 -4.01 7.04 -18.79
CA CYS A 21 -4.33 5.61 -18.65
C CYS A 21 -3.15 4.66 -18.91
N VAL A 22 -1.92 5.16 -19.05
CA VAL A 22 -0.75 4.34 -19.39
C VAL A 22 0.00 3.95 -18.13
N THR A 23 0.28 2.66 -17.91
CA THR A 23 1.05 2.22 -16.74
C THR A 23 1.91 1.00 -17.06
N ILE A 24 3.18 1.08 -16.67
CA ILE A 24 4.14 -0.03 -16.65
C ILE A 24 4.57 -0.29 -15.18
N GLY A 25 3.71 0.08 -14.22
CA GLY A 25 4.00 -0.02 -12.77
C GLY A 25 3.65 1.22 -11.94
N CYS A 26 3.22 2.32 -12.57
CA CYS A 26 2.67 3.49 -11.88
C CYS A 26 1.16 3.36 -11.63
N ILE A 27 0.62 4.25 -10.79
CA ILE A 27 -0.79 4.26 -10.39
C ILE A 27 -1.50 5.35 -11.18
N PRO A 28 -2.16 5.02 -12.31
CA PRO A 28 -2.90 5.99 -13.06
C PRO A 28 -4.18 6.38 -12.31
N LEU A 29 -4.41 7.67 -12.21
CA LEU A 29 -5.70 8.28 -11.96
C LEU A 29 -6.12 8.99 -13.24
N THR A 30 -7.42 9.20 -13.44
CA THR A 30 -7.86 10.06 -14.54
C THR A 30 -7.33 11.48 -14.35
N ASN A 31 -7.23 12.25 -15.43
CA ASN A 31 -6.71 13.62 -15.38
C ASN A 31 -7.43 14.50 -14.34
N ASP A 32 -8.73 14.30 -14.18
CA ASP A 32 -9.51 15.08 -13.21
C ASP A 32 -9.19 14.66 -11.77
N LYS A 33 -8.99 13.36 -11.52
CA LYS A 33 -8.70 12.83 -10.20
C LYS A 33 -7.28 13.13 -9.72
N ILE A 34 -6.30 13.13 -10.61
CA ILE A 34 -4.94 13.54 -10.22
C ILE A 34 -4.86 15.03 -9.90
N LYS A 35 -5.61 15.89 -10.60
CA LYS A 35 -5.66 17.34 -10.30
C LYS A 35 -6.19 17.61 -8.90
N GLU A 36 -7.30 16.95 -8.56
CA GLU A 36 -7.91 17.03 -7.23
C GLU A 36 -6.94 16.54 -6.14
N LEU A 37 -6.33 15.37 -6.34
CA LEU A 37 -5.35 14.82 -5.41
C LEU A 37 -4.11 15.72 -5.26
N TYR A 38 -3.61 16.29 -6.36
CA TYR A 38 -2.48 17.22 -6.35
C TYR A 38 -2.80 18.47 -5.53
N LEU A 39 -4.01 19.02 -5.66
CA LEU A 39 -4.44 20.18 -4.88
C LEU A 39 -4.43 19.87 -3.38
N PHE A 40 -4.99 18.73 -2.96
CA PHE A 40 -4.93 18.30 -1.55
C PHE A 40 -3.49 18.09 -1.07
N ALA A 41 -2.61 17.56 -1.92
CA ALA A 41 -1.21 17.38 -1.57
C ALA A 41 -0.48 18.71 -1.38
N VAL A 42 -0.74 19.69 -2.25
CA VAL A 42 -0.20 21.06 -2.10
C VAL A 42 -0.70 21.69 -0.81
N GLU A 43 -2.00 21.62 -0.54
CA GLU A 43 -2.59 22.16 0.69
C GLU A 43 -2.01 21.51 1.94
N ALA A 44 -1.91 20.18 1.98
CA ALA A 44 -1.30 19.46 3.10
C ALA A 44 0.16 19.88 3.33
N ARG A 45 0.95 20.03 2.26
CA ARG A 45 2.34 20.50 2.34
C ARG A 45 2.44 21.94 2.85
N SER A 46 1.60 22.84 2.32
CA SER A 46 1.56 24.24 2.74
C SER A 46 1.15 24.40 4.21
N ASN A 47 0.38 23.45 4.75
CA ASN A 47 0.00 23.38 6.16
C ASN A 47 1.00 22.58 7.04
N GLY A 48 2.21 22.31 6.55
CA GLY A 48 3.29 21.74 7.36
C GLY A 48 3.39 20.21 7.36
N GLN A 49 2.56 19.49 6.60
CA GLN A 49 2.71 18.05 6.46
C GLN A 49 3.93 17.73 5.56
N GLU A 50 5.09 17.48 6.16
CA GLU A 50 6.34 17.28 5.41
C GLU A 50 6.35 16.02 4.53
N LYS A 51 5.62 14.98 4.95
CA LYS A 51 5.50 13.72 4.22
C LYS A 51 4.03 13.34 4.13
N ILE A 52 3.58 13.09 2.90
CA ILE A 52 2.24 12.57 2.63
C ILE A 52 2.38 11.06 2.44
N SER A 53 1.97 10.30 3.46
CA SER A 53 2.03 8.84 3.40
C SER A 53 0.93 8.30 2.49
N VAL A 54 1.30 7.35 1.62
CA VAL A 54 0.36 6.64 0.75
C VAL A 54 0.36 5.17 1.15
N HIS A 55 -0.82 4.64 1.45
CA HIS A 55 -1.01 3.24 1.82
C HIS A 55 -1.91 2.56 0.80
N ILE A 56 -1.42 1.45 0.23
CA ILE A 56 -2.11 0.70 -0.82
C ILE A 56 -2.38 -0.70 -0.30
N PHE A 57 -3.63 -1.11 -0.38
CA PHE A 57 -4.07 -2.44 -0.01
C PHE A 57 -4.57 -3.17 -1.26
N PRO A 58 -4.30 -4.48 -1.41
CA PRO A 58 -4.67 -5.22 -2.61
C PRO A 58 -6.20 -5.29 -2.80
N VAL A 59 -6.94 -5.28 -1.69
CA VAL A 59 -8.40 -5.29 -1.62
C VAL A 59 -8.85 -4.60 -0.34
N ARG A 60 -10.15 -4.30 -0.22
CA ARG A 60 -10.74 -4.06 1.11
C ARG A 60 -10.61 -5.35 1.92
N MET A 61 -9.85 -5.35 3.01
CA MET A 61 -9.42 -6.58 3.70
C MET A 61 -10.49 -7.19 4.64
N SER A 62 -11.73 -7.28 4.14
CA SER A 62 -12.83 -7.97 4.83
C SER A 62 -12.57 -9.49 4.88
N ALA A 63 -13.23 -10.18 5.81
CA ALA A 63 -13.12 -11.64 5.93
C ALA A 63 -13.42 -12.36 4.59
N LYS A 64 -14.45 -11.93 3.87
CA LYS A 64 -14.81 -12.48 2.54
C LYS A 64 -13.68 -12.31 1.53
N ASN A 65 -13.09 -11.11 1.44
CA ASN A 65 -12.05 -10.84 0.46
C ASN A 65 -10.73 -11.53 0.84
N MET A 66 -10.42 -11.65 2.13
CA MET A 66 -9.28 -12.41 2.61
C MET A 66 -9.41 -13.90 2.30
N ALA A 67 -10.62 -14.47 2.46
CA ALA A 67 -10.88 -15.85 2.05
C ALA A 67 -10.71 -16.04 0.53
N ALA A 68 -11.17 -15.08 -0.28
CA ALA A 68 -10.97 -15.10 -1.73
C ALA A 68 -9.48 -15.02 -2.10
N LEU A 69 -8.70 -14.17 -1.44
CA LEU A 69 -7.24 -14.11 -1.62
C LEU A 69 -6.57 -15.44 -1.25
N GLN A 70 -6.95 -16.05 -0.11
CA GLN A 70 -6.39 -17.33 0.32
C GLN A 70 -6.72 -18.46 -0.66
N ALA A 71 -7.95 -18.49 -1.20
CA ALA A 71 -8.36 -19.49 -2.18
C ALA A 71 -7.66 -19.29 -3.54
N GLY A 72 -7.55 -18.04 -4.02
CA GLY A 72 -6.94 -17.73 -5.32
C GLY A 72 -5.42 -17.91 -5.35
N PHE A 73 -4.76 -17.81 -4.20
CA PHE A 73 -3.30 -17.87 -4.06
C PHE A 73 -2.85 -18.99 -3.13
N PHE A 74 -3.60 -20.10 -3.06
CA PHE A 74 -3.34 -21.21 -2.14
C PHE A 74 -1.93 -21.80 -2.26
N ASN A 75 -1.32 -21.71 -3.44
CA ASN A 75 0.04 -22.18 -3.74
C ASN A 75 1.13 -21.14 -3.39
N ARG A 76 0.77 -20.00 -2.78
CA ARG A 76 1.66 -18.90 -2.38
C ARG A 76 1.50 -18.58 -0.88
N PRO A 77 1.93 -19.50 0.00
CA PRO A 77 1.77 -19.33 1.45
C PRO A 77 2.51 -18.11 2.01
N ASP A 78 3.62 -17.73 1.38
CA ASP A 78 4.38 -16.50 1.66
C ASP A 78 3.51 -15.25 1.47
N LEU A 79 2.80 -15.16 0.35
CA LEU A 79 1.96 -14.03 0.01
C LEU A 79 0.71 -13.97 0.90
N ILE A 80 0.13 -15.12 1.23
CA ILE A 80 -0.99 -15.22 2.17
C ILE A 80 -0.57 -14.74 3.56
N ALA A 81 0.61 -15.14 4.05
CA ALA A 81 1.14 -14.67 5.33
C ALA A 81 1.37 -13.16 5.33
N PHE A 82 1.94 -12.63 4.25
CA PHE A 82 2.11 -11.18 4.07
C PHE A 82 0.78 -10.43 4.11
N TRP A 83 -0.25 -10.88 3.39
CA TRP A 83 -1.57 -10.24 3.43
C TRP A 83 -2.23 -10.33 4.81
N LYS A 84 -2.05 -11.42 5.55
CA LYS A 84 -2.53 -11.50 6.95
C LYS A 84 -1.84 -10.46 7.84
N ASN A 85 -0.53 -10.27 7.67
CA ASN A 85 0.21 -9.22 8.37
C ASN A 85 -0.26 -7.81 7.95
N LEU A 86 -0.53 -7.58 6.68
CA LEU A 86 -1.06 -6.31 6.17
C LEU A 86 -2.48 -6.03 6.69
N GLN A 87 -3.31 -7.07 6.88
CA GLN A 87 -4.67 -6.97 7.42
C GLN A 87 -4.68 -6.32 8.81
N THR A 88 -3.68 -6.60 9.65
CA THR A 88 -3.56 -5.99 10.97
C THR A 88 -3.52 -4.46 10.88
N GLY A 89 -2.70 -3.91 9.98
CA GLY A 89 -2.62 -2.47 9.76
C GLY A 89 -3.91 -1.87 9.20
N TYR A 90 -4.58 -2.61 8.31
CA TYR A 90 -5.87 -2.20 7.75
C TYR A 90 -6.97 -2.09 8.82
N GLU A 91 -7.04 -3.05 9.74
CA GLU A 91 -8.03 -3.04 10.83
C GLU A 91 -7.71 -1.95 11.86
N LEU A 92 -6.43 -1.77 12.23
CA LEU A 92 -6.02 -0.66 13.11
C LEU A 92 -6.45 0.70 12.53
N PHE A 93 -6.19 0.94 11.24
CA PHE A 93 -6.61 2.18 10.58
C PHE A 93 -8.14 2.35 10.57
N LYS A 94 -8.90 1.27 10.36
CA LYS A 94 -10.37 1.35 10.39
C LYS A 94 -10.91 1.77 11.76
N GLU A 95 -10.29 1.28 12.82
CA GLU A 95 -10.66 1.57 14.21
C GLU A 95 -10.26 3.00 14.60
N THR A 96 -9.00 3.37 14.41
CA THR A 96 -8.45 4.63 14.93
C THR A 96 -8.60 5.80 13.97
N ARG A 97 -8.85 5.54 12.67
CA ARG A 97 -8.77 6.51 11.56
C ARG A 97 -7.40 7.20 11.44
N THR A 98 -6.38 6.63 12.06
CA THR A 98 -5.00 7.11 12.04
C THR A 98 -4.07 5.98 11.62
N ILE A 99 -3.02 6.32 10.86
CA ILE A 99 -2.04 5.33 10.44
C ILE A 99 -1.16 4.96 11.64
N CYS A 100 -1.10 3.67 11.95
CA CYS A 100 -0.17 3.13 12.93
C CYS A 100 1.27 3.20 12.39
N PRO A 101 2.23 3.76 13.14
CA PRO A 101 3.65 3.69 12.79
C PRO A 101 4.10 2.23 12.66
N ILE A 102 4.84 1.95 11.59
CA ILE A 102 5.39 0.61 11.33
C ILE A 102 6.92 0.63 11.29
N SER A 103 7.50 -0.49 11.67
CA SER A 103 8.85 -0.87 11.25
C SER A 103 8.80 -2.18 10.44
N VAL A 104 9.86 -2.48 9.70
CA VAL A 104 9.95 -3.68 8.86
C VAL A 104 11.00 -4.62 9.45
N SER A 105 10.62 -5.86 9.69
CA SER A 105 11.53 -6.90 10.20
C SER A 105 12.58 -7.26 9.14
N LYS A 106 13.66 -7.95 9.55
CA LYS A 106 14.65 -8.49 8.59
C LYS A 106 14.05 -9.45 7.56
N LYS A 107 12.88 -10.04 7.89
CA LYS A 107 12.12 -10.93 7.01
C LYS A 107 11.07 -10.21 6.18
N GLY A 108 10.98 -8.87 6.27
CA GLY A 108 10.03 -8.08 5.49
C GLY A 108 8.62 -7.98 6.09
N GLU A 109 8.41 -8.48 7.31
CA GLU A 109 7.12 -8.38 8.01
C GLU A 109 6.94 -6.99 8.61
N TYR A 110 5.72 -6.47 8.60
CA TYR A 110 5.40 -5.20 9.25
C TYR A 110 5.16 -5.42 10.74
N ILE A 111 5.85 -4.63 11.56
CA ILE A 111 5.72 -4.58 13.00
C ILE A 111 4.99 -3.29 13.35
N TYR A 112 3.77 -3.43 13.85
CA TYR A 112 2.89 -2.32 14.22
C TYR A 112 3.21 -1.85 15.64
N GLN A 113 3.52 -0.57 15.80
CA GLN A 113 3.77 0.04 17.11
C GLN A 113 2.43 0.44 17.72
N LYS A 114 1.99 -0.31 18.74
CA LYS A 114 0.80 0.01 19.53
C LYS A 114 1.13 0.99 20.65
#